data_AF-A0A426WXX0-F1
#
_entry.id   AF-A0A426WXX0-F1
#
_cell.length_a   1.000
_cell.length_b   1.000
_cell.length_c   1.000
_cell.angle_alpha   90.00
_cell.angle_beta   90.00
_cell.angle_gamma   90.00
#
_symmetry.space_group_name_H-M   'P 1'
#
loop_
_entity.id
_entity.type
_entity.pdbx_description
1 polymer ?
#
loop_
_entity_poly.entity_id
_entity_poly.type
_entity_poly.pdbx_seq_one_letter_code
_entity_poly.pdbx_strand_id
1 'polypeptide(L)'
;MDDEPLQAVKDLESARAELPRQLVAQYNKSLGFKEGLKRMGRVTYEYGYWVALARFRVRHPDADVEEDPFTIYPEDDLVPIERQ
;
A
#
# COMPACT_ATOMS: atom_id res chain seq x y z
N MET A 1 -6.93 51.77 7.10
CA MET A 1 -7.94 50.87 6.50
C MET A 1 -7.21 49.93 5.54
N ASP A 2 -6.09 49.33 6.00
CA ASP A 2 -5.07 48.80 5.09
C ASP A 2 -4.79 47.30 5.28
N ASP A 3 -5.59 46.61 6.11
CA ASP A 3 -5.44 45.18 6.40
C ASP A 3 -6.18 44.27 5.40
N GLU A 4 -7.06 44.84 4.57
CA GLU A 4 -7.86 44.14 3.56
C GLU A 4 -7.00 43.36 2.53
N PRO A 5 -5.97 43.94 1.89
CA PRO A 5 -5.12 43.19 0.96
C PRO A 5 -4.32 42.08 1.67
N LEU A 6 -3.97 42.30 2.95
CA LEU A 6 -3.19 41.33 3.73
C LEU A 6 -4.05 40.13 4.16
N GLN A 7 -5.34 40.35 4.40
CA GLN A 7 -6.32 39.29 4.65
C GLN A 7 -6.58 38.46 3.38
N ALA A 8 -6.76 39.11 2.22
CA ALA A 8 -6.98 38.43 0.95
C ALA A 8 -5.82 37.49 0.56
N VAL A 9 -4.57 37.86 0.85
CA VAL A 9 -3.40 37.01 0.61
C VAL A 9 -3.42 35.76 1.50
N LYS A 10 -3.78 35.90 2.78
CA LYS A 10 -3.90 34.76 3.71
C LYS A 10 -5.02 33.80 3.28
N ASP A 11 -6.14 34.34 2.82
CA ASP A 11 -7.28 33.53 2.35
C ASP A 11 -6.93 32.78 1.07
N LEU A 12 -6.19 33.41 0.14
CA LEU A 12 -5.68 32.76 -1.06
C LEU A 12 -4.67 31.65 -0.74
N GLU A 13 -3.77 31.87 0.22
CA GLU A 13 -2.79 30.86 0.65
C GLU A 13 -3.48 29.67 1.31
N SER A 14 -4.48 29.93 2.16
CA SER A 14 -5.33 28.90 2.77
C SER A 14 -6.09 28.09 1.71
N ALA A 15 -6.72 28.74 0.74
CA ALA A 15 -7.42 28.09 -0.36
C ALA A 15 -6.47 27.21 -1.20
N ARG A 16 -5.23 27.67 -1.44
CA ARG A 16 -4.21 26.88 -2.14
C ARG A 16 -3.77 25.64 -1.35
N ALA A 17 -3.72 25.71 -0.03
CA ALA A 17 -3.38 24.57 0.82
C ALA A 17 -4.53 23.54 0.93
N GLU A 18 -5.77 23.98 0.79
CA GLU A 18 -6.95 23.12 0.89
C GLU A 18 -7.11 22.20 -0.35
N LEU A 19 -6.74 22.68 -1.54
CA LEU A 19 -6.86 21.92 -2.79
C LEU A 19 -6.06 20.60 -2.78
N PRO A 20 -4.77 20.56 -2.42
CA PRO A 20 -4.00 19.31 -2.27
C PRO A 20 -4.62 18.36 -1.22
N ARG A 21 -5.13 18.89 -0.10
CA ARG A 21 -5.76 18.06 0.94
C ARG A 21 -6.99 17.34 0.41
N GLN A 22 -7.82 18.05 -0.35
CA GLN A 22 -9.00 17.48 -0.98
C GLN A 22 -8.62 16.42 -2.03
N LEU A 23 -7.61 16.69 -2.86
CA LEU A 23 -7.08 15.73 -3.85
C LEU A 23 -6.57 14.44 -3.18
N VAL A 24 -5.77 14.56 -2.12
CA VAL A 24 -5.28 13.40 -1.35
C VAL A 24 -6.44 12.64 -0.70
N ALA A 25 -7.42 13.36 -0.13
CA ALA A 25 -8.60 12.72 0.45
C ALA A 25 -9.43 11.96 -0.60
N GLN A 26 -9.55 12.48 -1.82
CA GLN A 26 -10.21 11.78 -2.92
C GLN A 26 -9.40 10.57 -3.39
N TYR A 27 -8.08 10.71 -3.54
CA TYR A 27 -7.19 9.61 -3.91
C TYR A 27 -7.26 8.46 -2.90
N ASN A 28 -7.19 8.76 -1.60
CA ASN A 28 -7.29 7.76 -0.54
C ASN A 28 -8.66 7.05 -0.51
N LYS A 29 -9.71 7.70 -1.02
CA LYS A 29 -11.05 7.10 -1.15
C LYS A 29 -11.23 6.28 -2.43
N SER A 30 -10.36 6.49 -3.42
CA SER A 30 -10.43 5.81 -4.72
C SER A 30 -10.32 4.29 -4.58
N LEU A 31 -10.96 3.58 -5.51
CA LEU A 31 -10.92 2.11 -5.54
C LEU A 31 -9.49 1.61 -5.74
N GLY A 32 -8.74 2.23 -6.67
CA GLY A 32 -7.36 1.85 -6.98
C GLY A 32 -6.42 1.96 -5.77
N PHE A 33 -6.60 2.97 -4.91
CA PHE A 33 -5.83 3.06 -3.66
C PHE A 33 -6.16 1.92 -2.70
N LYS A 34 -7.44 1.61 -2.49
CA LYS A 34 -7.87 0.50 -1.63
C LYS A 34 -7.41 -0.85 -2.15
N GLU A 35 -7.43 -1.07 -3.45
CA GLU A 35 -6.90 -2.28 -4.09
C GLU A 35 -5.37 -2.35 -3.98
N GLY A 36 -4.68 -1.22 -4.15
CA GLY A 36 -3.25 -1.09 -3.90
C GLY A 36 -2.87 -1.49 -2.47
N LEU A 37 -3.64 -1.04 -1.47
CA LEU A 37 -3.44 -1.44 -0.07
C LEU A 37 -3.61 -2.95 0.15
N LYS A 38 -4.60 -3.58 -0.50
CA LYS A 38 -4.77 -5.04 -0.43
C LYS A 38 -3.56 -5.77 -1.02
N ARG A 39 -3.06 -5.32 -2.18
CA ARG A 39 -1.87 -5.88 -2.83
C ARG A 39 -0.62 -5.70 -1.95
N MET A 40 -0.39 -4.50 -1.42
CA MET A 40 0.72 -4.24 -0.51
C MET A 40 0.66 -5.10 0.75
N GLY A 41 -0.51 -5.21 1.36
CA GLY A 41 -0.73 -6.07 2.53
C GLY A 41 -0.34 -7.51 2.24
N ARG A 42 -0.76 -8.04 1.09
CA ARG A 42 -0.42 -9.40 0.65
C ARG A 42 1.09 -9.60 0.50
N VAL A 43 1.80 -8.71 -0.21
CA VAL A 43 3.25 -8.83 -0.38
C VAL A 43 3.99 -8.81 0.96
N THR A 44 3.60 -7.90 1.87
CA THR A 44 4.23 -7.83 3.19
C THR A 44 3.95 -9.07 4.05
N TYR A 45 2.75 -9.63 3.93
CA TYR A 45 2.36 -10.86 4.60
C TYR A 45 3.14 -12.05 4.06
N GLU A 46 3.17 -12.25 2.75
CA GLU A 46 3.90 -13.34 2.07
C GLU A 46 5.38 -13.31 2.46
N TYR A 47 6.03 -12.15 2.37
CA TYR A 47 7.42 -12.01 2.76
C TYR A 47 7.65 -12.35 4.25
N GLY A 48 6.79 -11.84 5.14
CA GLY A 48 6.84 -12.15 6.56
C GLY A 48 6.65 -13.64 6.85
N TYR A 49 5.72 -14.27 6.15
CA TYR A 49 5.45 -15.70 6.23
C TYR A 49 6.68 -16.52 5.82
N TRP A 50 7.30 -16.23 4.68
CA TRP A 50 8.51 -16.95 4.24
C TRP A 50 9.66 -16.85 5.25
N VAL A 51 9.88 -15.66 5.82
CA VAL A 51 10.92 -15.45 6.84
C VAL A 51 10.58 -16.22 8.12
N ALA A 52 9.33 -16.17 8.57
CA ALA A 52 8.87 -16.89 9.76
C ALA A 52 8.97 -18.41 9.56
N LEU A 53 8.57 -18.90 8.39
CA LEU A 53 8.62 -20.30 8.00
C LEU A 53 10.04 -20.84 7.97
N ALA A 54 10.98 -20.10 7.37
CA ALA A 54 12.39 -20.48 7.36
C ALA A 54 12.95 -20.63 8.78
N ARG A 55 12.63 -19.66 9.66
CA ARG A 55 13.05 -19.71 11.08
C ARG A 55 12.39 -20.85 11.84
N PHE A 56 11.12 -21.11 11.59
CA PHE A 56 10.36 -22.19 12.21
C PHE A 56 10.96 -23.54 11.87
N ARG A 57 11.23 -23.80 10.57
CA ARG A 57 11.82 -25.06 10.09
C ARG A 57 13.20 -25.34 10.69
N VAL A 58 14.01 -24.30 10.91
CA VAL A 58 15.31 -24.47 11.59
C VAL A 58 15.13 -24.93 13.05
N ARG A 59 14.09 -24.45 13.73
CA ARG A 59 13.83 -24.78 15.14
C ARG A 59 13.05 -26.09 15.32
N HIS A 60 12.20 -26.42 14.36
CA HIS A 60 11.28 -27.54 14.38
C HIS A 60 11.33 -28.28 13.04
N PRO A 61 12.40 -29.05 12.77
CA PRO A 61 12.61 -29.68 11.46
C PRO A 61 11.58 -30.77 11.14
N ASP A 62 11.01 -31.41 12.17
CA ASP A 62 10.04 -32.51 12.01
C ASP A 62 8.58 -32.04 12.11
N ALA A 63 8.33 -30.74 12.24
CA ALA A 63 6.99 -30.20 12.37
C ALA A 63 6.40 -29.85 11.01
N ASP A 64 5.24 -30.42 10.71
CA ASP A 64 4.45 -30.05 9.54
C ASP A 64 3.84 -28.64 9.71
N VAL A 65 3.85 -27.87 8.62
CA VAL A 65 3.24 -26.54 8.56
C VAL A 65 2.15 -26.58 7.50
N GLU A 66 0.94 -26.17 7.88
CA GLU A 66 -0.19 -26.02 6.97
C GLU A 66 0.12 -25.02 5.85
N GLU A 67 -0.39 -25.30 4.65
CA GLU A 67 -0.22 -24.42 3.49
C GLU A 67 -0.83 -23.04 3.77
N ASP A 68 -0.14 -22.00 3.30
CA ASP A 68 -0.60 -20.63 3.47
C ASP A 68 -1.88 -20.40 2.64
N PRO A 69 -3.02 -20.03 3.25
CA PRO A 69 -4.26 -19.77 2.53
C PRO A 69 -4.18 -18.61 1.53
N PHE A 70 -3.12 -17.81 1.56
CA PHE A 70 -2.84 -16.72 0.62
C PHE A 70 -1.88 -17.10 -0.51
N THR A 71 -1.32 -18.33 -0.53
CA THR A 71 -0.48 -18.84 -1.63
C THR A 71 -1.26 -19.32 -2.85
N ILE A 72 -2.54 -18.95 -2.97
CA ILE A 72 -3.31 -19.14 -4.19
C ILE A 72 -2.56 -18.39 -5.31
N TYR A 73 -1.89 -19.16 -6.16
CA TYR A 73 -1.05 -18.71 -7.26
C TYR A 73 -1.69 -17.49 -7.94
N PRO A 74 -1.05 -16.30 -7.89
CA PRO A 74 -1.53 -15.20 -8.68
C PRO A 74 -1.43 -15.61 -10.15
N GLU A 75 -2.41 -15.22 -10.95
CA GLU A 75 -2.38 -15.37 -12.42
C GLU A 75 -1.12 -14.73 -13.04
N ASP A 76 -0.35 -13.94 -12.26
CA ASP A 76 0.97 -13.39 -12.60
C ASP A 76 2.04 -14.46 -12.90
N ASP A 77 1.91 -15.71 -12.42
CA ASP A 77 2.80 -16.81 -12.85
C ASP A 77 2.56 -17.25 -14.31
N LEU A 78 1.47 -16.78 -14.93
CA LEU A 78 1.18 -17.00 -16.35
C LEU A 78 1.76 -15.91 -17.25
N VAL A 79 2.40 -14.89 -16.68
CA VAL A 79 3.11 -13.87 -17.48
C VAL A 79 4.55 -14.34 -17.67
N PRO A 80 4.92 -14.86 -18.85
CA PRO A 80 6.30 -15.22 -19.11
C PRO A 80 7.16 -13.96 -18.98
N ILE A 81 8.13 -13.98 -18.08
CA ILE A 81 9.22 -13.01 -18.10
C ILE A 81 10.01 -13.30 -19.38
N GLU A 82 9.79 -12.48 -20.41
CA GLU A 82 10.62 -12.51 -21.62
C GLU A 82 12.07 -12.28 -21.20
N ARG A 83 12.89 -13.32 -21.31
CA ARG A 83 14.33 -13.21 -21.19
C ARG A 83 14.86 -12.79 -22.57
N GLN A 84 15.41 -11.58 -22.66
CA GLN A 84 16.20 -11.14 -23.82
C GLN A 84 17.54 -11.87 -23.90
#